data_AF-A0A9P9R4S8-F1
#
_entry.id   AF-A0A9P9R4S8-F1
#
_cell.length_a   1.000
_cell.length_b   1.000
_cell.length_c   1.000
_cell.angle_alpha   90.00
_cell.angle_beta   90.00
_cell.angle_gamma   90.00
#
_symmetry.space_group_name_H-M   'P 1'
#
loop_
_entity.id
_entity.type
_entity.pdbx_description
1 polymer ?
#
loop_
_entity_poly.entity_id
_entity_poly.type
_entity_poly.pdbx_seq_one_letter_code
_entity_poly.pdbx_strand_id
1 'polypeptide(L)'
;MSDPTSTSSSTSWSPSWVPTTRDSKAMWQKGHITYETLWSVFKPGSLLIAFEDSHPWLLRCLRTGYEVYSTANAICHVYGEYTDFDGKTFGTTTQEFQIRQKVSLNGLHPGAINKLPIFPLVYWTKDEKKIDDLKRRLQVRGEAFKETDGVALRYYHGMAKYLREPPRSYYHASLEGSAGLWIGFTVHVASSPYIIPLLRRH
;
A
#
# COMPACT_ATOMS: atom_id res chain seq x y z
N MET A 1 42.98 -35.26 41.50
CA MET A 1 42.37 -35.48 40.18
C MET A 1 40.97 -35.98 40.37
N SER A 2 39.95 -35.15 40.10
CA SER A 2 38.62 -35.47 39.54
C SER A 2 37.71 -34.25 39.76
N ASP A 3 37.64 -33.36 38.75
CA ASP A 3 36.63 -32.30 38.69
C ASP A 3 35.28 -32.88 38.22
N PRO A 4 34.13 -32.52 38.81
CA PRO A 4 32.84 -32.85 38.24
C PRO A 4 32.47 -31.81 37.16
N THR A 5 32.52 -32.23 35.89
CA THR A 5 32.04 -31.46 34.74
C THR A 5 30.52 -31.24 34.84
N SER A 6 30.11 -30.07 35.30
CA SER A 6 28.71 -29.64 35.22
C SER A 6 28.35 -29.42 33.75
N THR A 7 27.53 -30.30 33.19
CA THR A 7 26.99 -30.13 31.83
C THR A 7 25.78 -29.22 31.93
N SER A 8 25.95 -27.93 31.61
CA SER A 8 24.85 -26.97 31.55
C SER A 8 24.02 -27.22 30.28
N SER A 9 22.91 -27.94 30.42
CA SER A 9 21.91 -28.06 29.36
C SER A 9 21.18 -26.73 29.22
N SER A 10 21.71 -25.85 28.36
CA SER A 10 21.03 -24.64 27.89
C SER A 10 19.74 -25.04 27.17
N THR A 11 18.61 -25.01 27.89
CA THR A 11 17.29 -25.18 27.29
C THR A 11 16.90 -23.81 26.74
N SER A 12 17.23 -23.54 25.48
CA SER A 12 16.74 -22.37 24.78
C SER A 12 15.22 -22.50 24.63
N TRP A 13 14.47 -21.76 25.44
CA TRP A 13 13.02 -21.70 25.35
C TRP A 13 12.65 -20.93 24.07
N SER A 14 12.32 -21.66 23.00
CA SER A 14 11.73 -21.07 21.80
C SER A 14 10.20 -21.25 21.89
N PRO A 15 9.40 -20.17 21.77
CA PRO A 15 7.95 -20.30 21.74
C PRO A 15 7.53 -21.21 20.59
N SER A 16 6.75 -22.25 20.88
CA SER A 16 6.38 -23.31 19.92
C SER A 16 5.56 -22.84 18.72
N TRP A 17 5.09 -21.59 18.72
CA TRP A 17 4.27 -20.99 17.68
C TRP A 17 5.05 -20.09 16.71
N VAL A 18 6.35 -19.90 16.90
CA VAL A 18 7.18 -19.19 15.91
C VAL A 18 7.25 -20.08 14.66
N PRO A 19 6.73 -19.64 13.49
CA PRO A 19 6.78 -20.46 12.30
C PRO A 19 8.24 -20.68 11.90
N THR A 20 8.64 -21.95 11.75
CA THR A 20 9.96 -22.24 11.18
C THR A 20 9.99 -21.73 9.74
N THR A 21 11.16 -21.36 9.21
CA THR A 21 11.32 -20.85 7.83
C THR A 21 10.69 -21.74 6.74
N ARG A 22 10.59 -23.05 7.00
CA ARG A 22 9.91 -24.01 6.12
C ARG A 22 8.38 -23.88 6.17
N ASP A 23 7.83 -23.65 7.35
CA ASP A 23 6.39 -23.53 7.57
C ASP A 23 5.88 -22.21 7.01
N SER A 24 6.63 -21.12 7.20
CA SER A 24 6.31 -19.84 6.59
C SER A 24 6.26 -19.95 5.06
N LYS A 25 7.23 -20.64 4.43
CA LYS A 25 7.24 -20.90 2.97
C LYS A 25 5.97 -21.58 2.48
N ALA A 26 5.53 -22.63 3.17
CA ALA A 26 4.31 -23.33 2.81
C ALA A 26 3.06 -22.43 2.96
N MET A 27 3.05 -21.50 3.92
CA MET A 27 1.95 -20.58 4.14
C MET A 27 1.80 -19.54 3.03
N TRP A 28 2.87 -18.82 2.68
CA TRP A 28 2.75 -17.78 1.65
C TRP A 28 2.62 -18.35 0.23
N GLN A 29 3.08 -19.58 -0.01
CA GLN A 29 2.74 -20.33 -1.24
C GLN A 29 1.23 -20.62 -1.37
N LYS A 30 0.54 -20.84 -0.25
CA LYS A 30 -0.93 -20.98 -0.19
C LYS A 30 -1.66 -19.64 -0.23
N GLY A 31 -0.95 -18.51 -0.23
CA GLY A 31 -1.52 -17.16 -0.23
C GLY A 31 -1.85 -16.62 1.16
N HIS A 32 -1.32 -17.22 2.22
CA HIS A 32 -1.54 -16.81 3.60
C HIS A 32 -0.26 -16.29 4.25
N ILE A 33 -0.39 -15.30 5.14
CA ILE A 33 0.76 -14.67 5.79
C ILE A 33 0.44 -14.22 7.22
N THR A 34 1.47 -14.20 8.07
CA THR A 34 1.42 -13.64 9.43
C THR A 34 2.23 -12.36 9.49
N TYR A 35 1.98 -11.53 10.51
CA TYR A 35 2.69 -10.26 10.68
C TYR A 35 4.22 -10.42 10.72
N GLU A 36 4.70 -11.42 11.45
CA GLU A 36 6.14 -11.73 11.60
C GLU A 36 6.80 -12.16 10.29
N THR A 37 6.03 -12.72 9.35
CA THR A 37 6.54 -13.24 8.07
C THR A 37 6.32 -12.28 6.91
N LEU A 38 5.73 -11.10 7.15
CA LEU A 38 5.35 -10.13 6.13
C LEU A 38 6.55 -9.67 5.26
N TRP A 39 7.70 -9.42 5.89
CA TRP A 39 8.95 -9.06 5.21
C TRP A 39 9.44 -10.09 4.19
N SER A 40 9.10 -11.36 4.36
CA SER A 40 9.56 -12.42 3.45
C SER A 40 8.90 -12.34 2.07
N VAL A 41 7.71 -11.74 2.01
CA VAL A 41 6.90 -11.59 0.80
C VAL A 41 7.19 -10.28 0.07
N PHE A 42 7.49 -9.21 0.82
CA PHE A 42 7.87 -7.91 0.26
C PHE A 42 9.37 -7.83 -0.01
N LYS A 43 9.78 -8.37 -1.16
CA LYS A 43 11.18 -8.29 -1.60
C LYS A 43 11.46 -6.93 -2.25
N PRO A 44 12.56 -6.25 -1.89
CA PRO A 44 13.03 -5.07 -2.63
C PRO A 44 13.14 -5.35 -4.13
N GLY A 45 12.68 -4.42 -4.95
CA GLY A 45 12.62 -4.52 -6.40
C GLY A 45 11.43 -5.31 -6.96
N SER A 46 10.63 -5.98 -6.13
CA SER A 46 9.43 -6.67 -6.60
C SER A 46 8.31 -5.69 -6.99
N LEU A 47 7.46 -6.09 -7.94
CA LEU A 47 6.28 -5.32 -8.31
C LEU A 47 5.14 -5.58 -7.32
N LEU A 48 4.61 -4.49 -6.78
CA LEU A 48 3.47 -4.45 -5.89
C LEU A 48 2.24 -3.94 -6.65
N ILE A 49 1.07 -4.39 -6.25
CA ILE A 49 -0.21 -3.88 -6.72
C ILE A 49 -0.99 -3.32 -5.54
N ALA A 50 -1.54 -2.13 -5.76
CA ALA A 50 -2.52 -1.48 -4.90
C ALA A 50 -3.74 -1.07 -5.74
N PHE A 51 -4.86 -0.82 -5.09
CA PHE A 51 -6.08 -0.36 -5.75
C PHE A 51 -6.52 0.97 -5.14
N GLU A 52 -6.53 2.02 -5.94
CA GLU A 52 -7.01 3.35 -5.57
C GLU A 52 -8.31 3.61 -6.34
N ASP A 53 -9.44 3.80 -5.65
CA ASP A 53 -10.76 3.96 -6.29
C ASP A 53 -11.06 2.91 -7.37
N SER A 54 -10.77 1.62 -7.08
CA SER A 54 -10.87 0.49 -8.02
C SER A 54 -9.93 0.52 -9.23
N HIS A 55 -9.05 1.50 -9.31
CA HIS A 55 -8.01 1.56 -10.35
C HIS A 55 -6.76 0.85 -9.84
N PRO A 56 -6.24 -0.16 -10.56
CA PRO A 56 -5.00 -0.78 -10.17
C PRO A 56 -3.83 0.18 -10.38
N TRP A 57 -2.90 0.08 -9.46
CA TRP A 57 -1.69 0.87 -9.40
C TRP A 57 -0.53 -0.06 -9.13
N LEU A 58 0.47 -0.03 -10.00
CA LEU A 58 1.71 -0.79 -9.84
C LEU A 58 2.79 0.09 -9.23
N LEU A 59 3.46 -0.44 -8.22
CA LEU A 59 4.58 0.20 -7.54
C LEU A 59 5.76 -0.76 -7.46
N ARG A 60 6.97 -0.22 -7.34
CA ARG A 60 8.19 -1.01 -7.08
C ARG A 60 8.48 -1.01 -5.58
N CYS A 61 8.60 -2.18 -4.97
CA CYS A 61 8.95 -2.28 -3.55
C CYS A 61 10.37 -1.74 -3.30
N LEU A 62 10.54 -0.76 -2.41
CA LEU A 62 11.86 -0.27 -2.00
C LEU A 62 12.34 -0.96 -0.73
N ARG A 63 11.57 -0.81 0.34
CA ARG A 63 11.92 -1.30 1.67
C ARG A 63 10.66 -1.54 2.49
N THR A 64 10.81 -2.34 3.54
CA THR A 64 9.77 -2.56 4.55
C THR A 64 10.32 -2.22 5.93
N GLY A 65 9.54 -1.49 6.73
CA GLY A 65 9.85 -1.17 8.11
C GLY A 65 8.83 -1.80 9.05
N TYR A 66 9.25 -2.13 10.27
CA TYR A 66 8.37 -2.54 11.35
C TYR A 66 8.42 -1.51 12.45
N GLU A 67 7.24 -1.12 12.93
CA GLU A 67 7.10 -0.24 14.07
C GLU A 67 6.19 -0.91 15.09
N VAL A 68 6.64 -0.94 16.35
CA VAL A 68 5.87 -1.49 17.47
C VAL A 68 5.64 -0.37 18.46
N TYR A 69 4.39 0.11 18.53
CA TYR A 69 4.00 1.06 19.56
C TYR A 69 3.80 0.36 20.90
N SER A 70 4.10 1.08 21.98
CA SER A 70 3.94 0.63 23.39
C SER A 70 2.52 0.09 23.70
N THR A 71 1.50 0.54 22.96
CA THR A 71 0.08 0.15 23.10
C THR A 71 -0.35 -1.04 22.22
N ALA A 72 0.57 -1.96 21.90
CA ALA A 72 0.29 -3.22 21.21
C ALA A 72 -0.34 -3.08 19.80
N ASN A 73 -0.06 -1.97 19.11
CA ASN A 73 -0.37 -1.81 17.70
C ASN A 73 0.92 -1.96 16.90
N ALA A 74 1.14 -3.16 16.38
CA ALA A 74 2.24 -3.45 15.48
C ALA A 74 1.83 -3.03 14.05
N ILE A 75 2.66 -2.19 13.43
CA ILE A 75 2.46 -1.65 12.08
C ILE A 75 3.67 -2.02 11.22
N CYS A 76 3.40 -2.55 10.03
CA CYS A 76 4.42 -2.71 9.01
C CYS A 76 4.24 -1.64 7.93
N HIS A 77 5.29 -0.86 7.71
CA HIS A 77 5.35 0.17 6.69
C HIS A 77 5.98 -0.42 5.44
N VAL A 78 5.27 -0.37 4.32
CA VAL A 78 5.76 -0.80 3.01
C VAL A 78 5.95 0.44 2.15
N TYR A 79 7.18 0.67 1.70
CA TYR A 79 7.51 1.79 0.83
C TYR A 79 7.53 1.31 -0.62
N GLY A 80 6.59 1.83 -1.41
CA GLY A 80 6.46 1.57 -2.84
C GLY A 80 6.85 2.81 -3.63
N GLU A 81 7.68 2.62 -4.64
CA GLU A 81 8.11 3.67 -5.55
C GLU A 81 7.22 3.69 -6.81
N TYR A 82 6.88 4.87 -7.29
CA TYR A 82 6.08 5.07 -8.49
C TYR A 82 6.51 6.30 -9.28
N THR A 83 6.13 6.35 -10.55
CA THR A 83 6.38 7.50 -11.42
C THR A 83 5.34 8.59 -11.19
N ASP A 84 5.81 9.81 -10.97
CA ASP A 84 4.96 10.98 -10.74
C ASP A 84 5.40 12.14 -11.65
N PHE A 85 4.54 13.15 -11.78
CA PHE A 85 4.77 14.32 -12.62
C PHE A 85 4.43 15.60 -11.86
N ASP A 86 5.46 16.42 -11.60
CA ASP A 86 5.37 17.67 -10.84
C ASP A 86 4.93 18.87 -11.71
N GLY A 87 4.26 18.62 -12.84
CA GLY A 87 3.85 19.67 -13.78
C GLY A 87 4.96 20.20 -14.71
N LYS A 88 6.22 19.79 -14.50
CA LYS A 88 7.37 20.14 -15.35
C LYS A 88 8.22 18.95 -15.77
N THR A 89 8.45 18.02 -14.86
CA THR A 89 9.35 16.88 -15.08
C THR A 89 8.71 15.60 -14.56
N PHE A 90 8.92 14.52 -15.30
CA PHE A 90 8.60 13.18 -14.83
C PHE A 90 9.71 12.74 -13.87
N GLY A 91 9.30 12.37 -12.67
CA GLY A 91 10.18 11.91 -11.62
C GLY A 91 9.66 10.61 -11.02
N THR A 92 10.35 10.22 -9.96
CA THR A 92 10.01 9.05 -9.19
C THR A 92 9.82 9.47 -7.75
N THR A 93 8.70 9.08 -7.14
CA THR A 93 8.38 9.39 -5.75
C THR A 93 7.99 8.12 -5.00
N THR A 94 7.92 8.23 -3.68
CA THR A 94 7.66 7.09 -2.80
C THR A 94 6.31 7.26 -2.11
N GLN A 95 5.49 6.21 -2.15
CA GLN A 95 4.27 6.06 -1.36
C GLN A 95 4.52 5.11 -0.20
N GLU A 96 4.11 5.51 1.00
CA GLU A 96 4.07 4.65 2.17
C GLU A 96 2.68 4.00 2.32
N PHE A 97 2.67 2.70 2.62
CA PHE A 97 1.48 1.94 2.95
C PHE A 97 1.63 1.33 4.34
N GLN A 98 0.61 1.49 5.17
CA GLN A 98 0.59 0.94 6.52
C GLN A 98 -0.23 -0.34 6.56
N ILE A 99 0.41 -1.46 6.92
CA ILE A 99 -0.25 -2.74 7.19
C ILE A 99 -0.35 -2.89 8.70
N ARG A 100 -1.55 -2.68 9.25
CA ARG A 100 -1.82 -2.77 10.68
C ARG A 100 -2.21 -4.18 11.04
N GLN A 101 -1.53 -4.81 11.99
CA GLN A 101 -1.76 -6.21 12.37
C GLN A 101 -3.23 -6.49 12.72
N LYS A 102 -3.84 -5.67 13.59
CA LYS A 102 -5.22 -5.88 14.06
C LYS A 102 -6.27 -5.71 12.96
N VAL A 103 -6.05 -4.80 12.01
CA VAL A 103 -7.03 -4.43 10.98
C VAL A 103 -6.85 -5.28 9.72
N SER A 104 -5.62 -5.38 9.23
CA SER A 104 -5.30 -6.05 7.97
C SER A 104 -5.07 -7.56 8.14
N LEU A 105 -4.70 -8.01 9.34
CA LEU A 105 -4.25 -9.39 9.60
C LEU A 105 -4.95 -10.03 10.81
N ASN A 106 -6.28 -9.94 10.95
CA ASN A 106 -7.10 -10.68 11.94
C ASN A 106 -6.43 -11.01 13.31
N GLY A 107 -5.61 -10.10 13.86
CA GLY A 107 -4.77 -10.33 15.04
C GLY A 107 -3.57 -11.28 14.81
N LEU A 108 -3.63 -12.47 15.42
CA LEU A 108 -2.57 -13.48 15.37
C LEU A 108 -2.78 -14.52 14.25
N HIS A 109 -3.96 -14.52 13.63
CA HIS A 109 -4.32 -15.55 12.66
C HIS A 109 -3.75 -15.23 11.28
N PRO A 110 -3.39 -16.24 10.47
CA PRO A 110 -2.91 -16.01 9.11
C PRO A 110 -3.95 -15.27 8.26
N GLY A 111 -3.57 -14.10 7.75
CA GLY A 111 -4.37 -13.31 6.82
C GLY A 111 -4.13 -13.74 5.38
N ALA A 112 -5.08 -13.45 4.50
CA ALA A 112 -4.91 -13.66 3.06
C ALA A 112 -4.13 -12.49 2.44
N ILE A 113 -3.09 -12.79 1.66
CA ILE A 113 -2.19 -11.77 1.07
C ILE A 113 -2.96 -10.83 0.13
N ASN A 114 -3.95 -11.34 -0.59
CA ASN A 114 -4.78 -10.58 -1.53
C ASN A 114 -5.75 -9.58 -0.87
N LYS A 115 -5.93 -9.63 0.45
CA LYS A 115 -6.77 -8.69 1.22
C LYS A 115 -5.97 -7.55 1.84
N LEU A 116 -4.65 -7.56 1.67
CA LEU A 116 -3.79 -6.47 2.13
C LEU A 116 -4.03 -5.21 1.28
N PRO A 117 -3.82 -4.01 1.85
CA PRO A 117 -3.95 -2.75 1.09
C PRO A 117 -2.98 -2.68 -0.09
N ILE A 118 -1.81 -3.30 0.08
CA ILE A 118 -0.79 -3.48 -0.95
C ILE A 118 -0.25 -4.90 -0.82
N PHE A 119 0.01 -5.55 -1.96
CA PHE A 119 0.61 -6.89 -1.98
C PHE A 119 1.40 -7.13 -3.27
N PRO A 120 2.32 -8.11 -3.32
CA PRO A 120 3.05 -8.39 -4.54
C PRO A 120 2.14 -8.88 -5.67
N LEU A 121 2.42 -8.43 -6.89
CA LEU A 121 1.62 -8.71 -8.09
C LEU A 121 1.39 -10.21 -8.33
N VAL A 122 2.34 -11.05 -7.89
CA VAL A 122 2.28 -12.52 -7.98
C VAL A 122 1.04 -13.11 -7.30
N TYR A 123 0.49 -12.44 -6.28
CA TYR A 123 -0.67 -12.91 -5.52
C TYR A 123 -2.01 -12.40 -6.05
N TRP A 124 -2.01 -11.55 -7.08
CA TRP A 124 -3.25 -10.98 -7.61
C TRP A 124 -4.07 -12.00 -8.39
N THR A 125 -3.43 -12.71 -9.30
CA THR A 125 -4.07 -13.75 -10.11
C THR A 125 -3.03 -14.77 -10.55
N LYS A 126 -3.46 -16.02 -10.75
CA LYS A 126 -2.61 -17.09 -11.31
C LYS A 126 -2.57 -17.03 -12.84
N ASP A 127 -3.46 -16.26 -13.46
CA ASP A 127 -3.56 -16.14 -14.91
C ASP A 127 -2.53 -15.14 -15.44
N GLU A 128 -1.41 -15.62 -15.98
CA GLU A 128 -0.34 -14.77 -16.53
C GLU A 128 -0.86 -13.79 -17.58
N LYS A 129 -1.80 -14.23 -18.43
CA LYS A 129 -2.44 -13.39 -19.45
C LYS A 129 -3.11 -12.13 -18.87
N LYS A 130 -3.74 -12.24 -17.69
CA LYS A 130 -4.39 -11.09 -17.03
C LYS A 130 -3.37 -10.12 -16.44
N ILE A 131 -2.23 -10.63 -15.97
CA ILE A 131 -1.13 -9.81 -15.48
C ILE A 131 -0.53 -9.02 -16.64
N ASP A 132 -0.32 -9.65 -17.79
CA ASP A 132 0.22 -8.99 -18.97
C ASP A 132 -0.75 -7.96 -19.55
N ASP A 133 -2.05 -8.28 -19.60
CA ASP A 133 -3.08 -7.32 -19.99
C ASP A 133 -3.13 -6.11 -19.04
N LEU A 134 -3.01 -6.34 -17.73
CA LEU A 134 -2.91 -5.26 -16.75
C LEU A 134 -1.70 -4.36 -17.03
N LYS A 135 -0.51 -4.95 -17.21
CA LYS A 135 0.71 -4.19 -17.49
C LYS A 135 0.57 -3.37 -18.79
N ARG A 136 0.03 -3.99 -19.85
CA ARG A 136 -0.23 -3.33 -21.13
C ARG A 136 -1.18 -2.14 -20.95
N ARG A 137 -2.30 -2.33 -20.24
CA ARG A 137 -3.27 -1.27 -19.99
C ARG A 137 -2.66 -0.12 -19.19
N LEU A 138 -1.84 -0.41 -18.19
CA LEU A 138 -1.16 0.60 -17.39
C LEU A 138 -0.08 1.33 -18.19
N GLN A 139 0.60 0.64 -19.11
CA GLN A 139 1.53 1.26 -20.03
C GLN A 139 0.82 2.23 -20.98
N VAL A 140 -0.26 1.79 -21.63
CA VAL A 140 -1.07 2.66 -22.52
C VAL A 140 -1.62 3.87 -21.75
N ARG A 141 -2.08 3.66 -20.51
CA ARG A 141 -2.51 4.76 -19.62
C ARG A 141 -1.35 5.72 -19.34
N GLY A 142 -0.16 5.21 -19.08
CA GLY A 142 1.04 6.01 -18.81
C GLY A 142 1.51 6.79 -20.05
N GLU A 143 1.40 6.22 -21.24
CA GLU A 143 1.69 6.90 -22.51
C GLU A 143 0.69 8.04 -22.75
N ALA A 144 -0.61 7.79 -22.58
CA ALA A 144 -1.63 8.83 -22.65
C ALA A 144 -1.46 9.94 -21.58
N PHE A 145 -0.92 9.58 -20.41
CA PHE A 145 -0.59 10.56 -19.37
C PHE A 145 0.57 11.46 -19.79
N LYS A 146 1.59 10.92 -20.48
CA LYS A 146 2.70 11.72 -21.02
C LYS A 146 2.24 12.72 -22.08
N GLU A 147 1.24 12.38 -22.89
CA GLU A 147 0.63 13.32 -23.85
C GLU A 147 -0.13 14.49 -23.19
N THR A 148 -0.35 14.41 -21.88
CA THR A 148 -1.00 15.48 -21.10
C THR A 148 0.02 16.48 -20.55
N ASP A 149 1.29 16.35 -20.92
CA ASP A 149 2.33 17.32 -20.58
C ASP A 149 2.01 18.72 -21.18
N GLY A 150 2.15 19.76 -20.36
CA GLY A 150 1.77 21.13 -20.70
C GLY A 150 0.31 21.51 -20.36
N VAL A 151 -0.24 22.49 -21.09
CA VAL A 151 -1.60 23.00 -20.87
C VAL A 151 -2.54 22.36 -21.89
N ALA A 152 -3.29 21.35 -21.46
CA ALA A 152 -4.29 20.68 -22.28
C ALA A 152 -5.70 20.96 -21.75
N LEU A 153 -6.53 21.69 -22.52
CA LEU A 153 -7.96 21.80 -22.23
C LEU A 153 -8.66 20.52 -22.68
N ARG A 154 -9.09 19.68 -21.73
CA ARG A 154 -9.80 18.44 -22.01
C ARG A 154 -11.15 18.43 -21.30
N TYR A 155 -12.15 17.87 -21.97
CA TYR A 155 -13.46 17.64 -21.38
C TYR A 155 -13.41 16.45 -20.44
N TYR A 156 -13.85 16.65 -19.19
CA TYR A 156 -13.92 15.59 -18.18
C TYR A 156 -15.38 15.26 -17.86
N HIS A 157 -15.72 13.98 -17.97
CA HIS A 157 -16.99 13.43 -17.51
C HIS A 157 -16.70 12.24 -16.61
N GLY A 158 -16.99 12.38 -15.31
CA GLY A 158 -16.66 11.35 -14.34
C GLY A 158 -16.73 11.81 -12.90
N MET A 159 -16.26 10.95 -11.99
CA MET A 159 -16.20 11.25 -10.56
C MET A 159 -14.99 12.12 -10.25
N ALA A 160 -15.24 13.32 -9.74
CA ALA A 160 -14.23 14.16 -9.14
C ALA A 160 -14.36 14.13 -7.62
N LYS A 161 -13.26 14.37 -6.92
CA LYS A 161 -13.27 14.59 -5.47
C LYS A 161 -12.75 16.00 -5.21
N TYR A 162 -13.41 16.72 -4.32
CA TYR A 162 -12.85 17.95 -3.76
C TYR A 162 -12.55 17.75 -2.28
N LEU A 163 -11.47 18.38 -1.82
CA LEU A 163 -11.10 18.39 -0.42
C LEU A 163 -11.95 19.43 0.30
N ARG A 164 -12.83 18.99 1.19
CA ARG A 164 -13.54 19.89 2.10
C ARG A 164 -12.64 20.15 3.29
N GLU A 165 -12.07 21.34 3.34
CA GLU A 165 -11.30 21.79 4.50
C GLU A 165 -12.20 21.88 5.73
N PRO A 166 -11.70 21.47 6.91
CA PRO A 166 -12.44 21.65 8.14
C PRO A 166 -12.67 23.14 8.41
N PRO A 167 -13.80 23.52 9.04
CA PRO A 167 -14.02 24.89 9.46
C PRO A 167 -12.87 25.38 10.38
N ARG A 168 -12.54 26.67 10.34
CA ARG A 168 -11.47 27.25 11.18
C ARG A 168 -11.66 27.02 12.69
N SER A 169 -12.89 26.78 13.14
CA SER A 169 -13.24 26.47 14.53
C SER A 169 -13.08 25.01 14.92
N TYR A 170 -12.80 24.11 13.95
CA TYR A 170 -12.64 22.68 14.20
C TYR A 170 -11.22 22.40 14.68
N TYR A 171 -11.10 21.92 15.92
CA TYR A 171 -9.84 21.49 16.51
C TYR A 171 -9.87 19.98 16.76
N HIS A 172 -8.79 19.30 16.37
CA HIS A 172 -8.56 17.91 16.70
C HIS A 172 -7.14 17.76 17.24
N ALA A 173 -6.96 16.97 18.31
CA ALA A 173 -5.68 16.85 19.01
C ALA A 173 -4.58 16.18 18.16
N SER A 174 -4.95 15.44 17.12
CA SER A 174 -4.04 14.83 16.14
C SER A 174 -4.21 15.49 14.77
N LEU A 175 -3.08 15.78 14.11
CA LEU A 175 -3.02 16.29 12.73
C LEU A 175 -3.71 15.35 11.73
N GLU A 176 -3.72 14.04 11.97
CA GLU A 176 -4.42 13.06 11.12
C GLU A 176 -5.95 13.24 11.19
N GLY A 177 -6.48 13.67 12.34
CA GLY A 177 -7.93 13.89 12.50
C GLY A 177 -8.39 15.26 12.02
N SER A 178 -7.47 16.19 11.74
CA SER A 178 -7.78 17.47 11.07
C SER A 178 -7.73 17.38 9.55
N ALA A 179 -7.48 16.20 8.98
CA ALA A 179 -7.47 16.03 7.53
C ALA A 179 -8.87 16.34 6.96
N GLY A 180 -8.93 17.17 5.93
CA GLY A 180 -10.18 17.49 5.24
C GLY A 180 -10.87 16.25 4.68
N LEU A 181 -12.19 16.32 4.52
CA LEU A 181 -12.97 15.22 3.97
C LEU A 181 -12.97 15.30 2.43
N TRP A 182 -12.50 14.25 1.77
CA TRP A 182 -12.68 14.12 0.33
C TRP A 182 -14.13 13.75 0.00
N ILE A 183 -14.84 14.65 -0.66
CA ILE A 183 -16.24 14.45 -1.05
C ILE A 183 -16.29 14.22 -2.56
N GLY A 184 -16.83 13.06 -2.95
CA GLY A 184 -17.04 12.70 -4.35
C GLY A 184 -18.28 13.35 -4.93
N PHE A 185 -18.17 13.83 -6.17
CA PHE A 185 -19.29 14.32 -6.96
C PHE A 185 -19.11 13.93 -8.43
N THR A 186 -20.22 13.83 -9.16
CA THR A 186 -20.20 13.47 -10.59
C THR A 186 -20.24 14.74 -11.42
N VAL A 187 -19.26 14.93 -12.30
CA VAL A 187 -19.22 16.05 -13.24
C VAL A 187 -20.06 15.69 -14.47
N HIS A 188 -21.23 16.30 -14.63
CA HIS A 188 -22.05 16.23 -15.84
C HIS A 188 -21.82 17.48 -16.71
N VAL A 189 -21.67 17.29 -18.01
CA VAL A 189 -21.23 18.33 -18.97
C VAL A 189 -22.34 19.33 -19.34
N ALA A 190 -23.52 19.27 -18.74
CA ALA A 190 -24.59 20.24 -18.98
C ALA A 190 -25.06 20.88 -17.67
N SER A 191 -25.06 22.22 -17.62
CA SER A 191 -25.83 23.09 -16.71
C SER A 191 -25.18 23.73 -15.47
N SER A 192 -23.91 24.14 -15.49
CA SER A 192 -23.56 25.29 -14.64
C SER A 192 -22.37 26.09 -15.15
N PRO A 193 -22.55 27.36 -15.57
CA PRO A 193 -21.45 28.27 -15.88
C PRO A 193 -20.68 28.76 -14.62
N TYR A 194 -21.05 28.30 -13.42
CA TYR A 194 -20.52 28.85 -12.15
C TYR A 194 -19.53 27.97 -11.41
N ILE A 195 -19.18 26.78 -11.90
CA ILE A 195 -18.25 25.90 -11.21
C ILE A 195 -17.16 25.48 -12.20
N ILE A 196 -16.16 26.35 -12.34
CA ILE A 196 -14.82 25.93 -12.75
C ILE A 196 -14.11 25.56 -11.44
N PRO A 197 -14.04 24.28 -11.05
CA PRO A 197 -13.18 23.91 -9.95
C PRO A 197 -11.75 24.08 -10.49
N LEU A 198 -11.09 25.14 -10.03
CA LEU A 198 -9.63 25.24 -10.09
C LEU A 198 -9.08 24.04 -9.30
N LEU A 199 -8.85 22.93 -10.00
CA LEU A 199 -8.06 21.81 -9.52
C LEU A 199 -6.60 22.27 -9.43
N ARG A 200 -6.33 23.11 -8.43
CA ARG A 200 -4.98 23.43 -8.01
C ARG A 200 -4.53 22.29 -7.11
N ARG A 201 -3.82 21.32 -7.69
CA ARG A 201 -3.00 20.40 -6.88
C ARG A 201 -1.88 21.25 -6.26
N HIS A 202 -1.87 21.31 -4.93
CA HIS A 202 -0.74 21.74 -4.14
C HIS A 202 0.15 20.53 -3.83
#